data_AF-A0A133UPF6-F1
#
_entry.id   AF-A0A133UPF6-F1
#
_cell.length_a   1.000
_cell.length_b   1.000
_cell.length_c   1.000
_cell.angle_alpha   90.00
_cell.angle_beta   90.00
_cell.angle_gamma   90.00
#
_symmetry.space_group_name_H-M   'P 1'
#
loop_
_entity.id
_entity.type
_entity.pdbx_description
1 polymer ?
#
loop_
_entity_poly.entity_id
_entity_poly.type
_entity_poly.pdbx_seq_one_letter_code
_entity_poly.pdbx_strand_id
1 'polypeptide(L)'
;MSLEESLTEFLEDGDDWERKKTSVDGVFTLKLPEYKGNPPRLAVELNPTDSSGKPTKKRGLMIFNMGELEDFREMINEERLDGLMENIMEVNPEKGKKKRPEEEKEDIIEI
;
A
#
# COMPACT_ATOMS: atom_id res chain seq x y z
N MET A 1 18.28 0.65 -16.35
CA MET A 1 16.94 0.08 -16.57
C MET A 1 15.94 1.20 -16.51
N SER A 2 14.93 1.15 -17.38
CA SER A 2 13.74 1.97 -17.28
C SER A 2 12.79 1.41 -16.22
N LEU A 3 11.83 2.22 -15.77
CA LEU A 3 10.80 1.78 -14.82
C LEU A 3 10.00 0.59 -15.35
N GLU A 4 9.64 0.60 -16.63
CA GLU A 4 8.89 -0.49 -17.27
C GLU A 4 9.67 -1.81 -17.26
N GLU A 5 10.98 -1.76 -17.52
CA GLU A 5 11.85 -2.94 -17.44
C GLU A 5 11.89 -3.49 -16.01
N SER A 6 12.09 -2.65 -15.00
CA SER A 6 12.13 -3.09 -13.59
C SER A 6 10.79 -3.64 -13.10
N LEU A 7 9.67 -3.09 -13.57
CA LEU A 7 8.33 -3.61 -13.27
C LEU A 7 8.08 -4.94 -13.98
N THR A 8 8.53 -5.08 -15.23
CA THR A 8 8.41 -6.34 -15.98
C THR A 8 9.20 -7.46 -15.30
N GLU A 9 10.47 -7.20 -14.97
CA GLU A 9 11.33 -8.13 -14.23
C GLU A 9 10.69 -8.51 -12.89
N PHE A 10 10.14 -7.54 -12.15
CA PHE A 10 9.45 -7.84 -10.90
C PHE A 10 8.20 -8.71 -11.09
N LEU A 11 7.41 -8.46 -12.14
CA LEU A 11 6.24 -9.28 -12.45
C LEU A 11 6.63 -10.73 -12.81
N GLU A 12 7.72 -10.91 -13.54
CA GLU A 12 8.21 -12.23 -13.96
C GLU A 12 8.85 -12.99 -12.80
N ASP A 13 9.82 -12.38 -12.13
CA ASP A 13 10.73 -13.07 -11.21
C ASP A 13 10.36 -12.94 -9.72
N GLY A 14 9.50 -11.98 -9.35
CA GLY A 14 9.13 -11.77 -7.95
C GLY A 14 8.35 -12.93 -7.33
N ASP A 15 8.36 -13.04 -6.01
CA ASP A 15 7.52 -14.01 -5.29
C ASP A 15 6.04 -13.59 -5.27
N ASP A 16 5.14 -14.56 -5.14
CA ASP A 16 3.72 -14.27 -4.92
C ASP A 16 3.52 -13.51 -3.61
N TRP A 17 2.82 -12.38 -3.68
CA TRP A 17 2.64 -11.42 -2.58
C TRP A 17 3.92 -10.68 -2.16
N GLU A 18 4.99 -10.76 -2.95
CA GLU A 18 6.17 -9.93 -2.74
C GLU A 18 5.80 -8.45 -2.88
N ARG A 19 6.35 -7.63 -1.98
CA ARG A 19 6.16 -6.20 -1.94
C ARG A 19 7.52 -5.52 -2.09
N LYS A 20 7.62 -4.56 -3.02
CA LYS A 20 8.80 -3.71 -3.17
C LYS A 20 8.48 -2.26 -2.82
N LYS A 21 9.40 -1.62 -2.09
CA LYS A 21 9.32 -0.19 -1.74
C LYS A 21 9.55 0.65 -2.99
N THR A 22 8.91 1.82 -3.04
CA THR A 22 9.20 2.82 -4.06
C THR A 22 10.00 3.98 -3.46
N SER A 23 10.41 4.95 -4.28
CA SER A 23 11.02 6.22 -3.83
C SER A 23 10.07 7.08 -2.98
N VAL A 24 8.76 6.81 -3.03
CA VAL A 24 7.73 7.52 -2.27
C VAL A 24 7.33 6.70 -1.04
N ASP A 25 7.53 7.28 0.15
CA ASP A 25 7.16 6.65 1.41
C ASP A 25 5.69 6.27 1.45
N GLY A 26 5.43 5.02 1.84
CA GLY A 26 4.09 4.46 1.93
C GLY A 26 3.46 4.05 0.60
N VAL A 27 4.21 4.15 -0.51
CA VAL A 27 3.81 3.60 -1.81
C VAL A 27 4.67 2.37 -2.10
N PHE A 28 3.99 1.27 -2.40
CA PHE A 28 4.64 -0.01 -2.68
C PHE A 28 4.09 -0.62 -3.96
N THR A 29 4.94 -1.38 -4.66
CA THR A 29 4.52 -2.26 -5.75
C THR A 29 4.37 -3.66 -5.20
N LEU A 30 3.24 -4.31 -5.46
CA LEU A 30 2.91 -5.65 -4.97
C LEU A 30 2.72 -6.61 -6.15
N LYS A 31 3.41 -7.75 -6.17
CA LYS A 31 3.13 -8.84 -7.11
C LYS A 31 2.02 -9.73 -6.57
N LEU A 32 0.98 -9.90 -7.37
CA LEU A 32 -0.15 -10.75 -7.05
C LEU A 32 -0.06 -12.07 -7.83
N PRO A 33 -0.40 -13.20 -7.18
CA PRO A 33 -0.41 -14.49 -7.84
C PRO A 33 -1.49 -14.55 -8.93
N GLU A 34 -1.38 -15.57 -9.78
CA GLU A 34 -2.51 -16.00 -10.60
C GLU A 34 -3.69 -16.37 -9.67
N TYR A 35 -4.86 -15.79 -9.93
CA TYR A 35 -6.02 -16.08 -9.09
C TYR A 35 -7.34 -15.96 -9.86
N LYS A 36 -8.16 -17.02 -9.75
CA LYS A 36 -9.50 -17.11 -10.37
C LYS A 36 -9.49 -16.75 -11.86
N GLY A 37 -8.51 -17.25 -12.60
CA GLY A 37 -8.38 -17.03 -14.04
C GLY A 37 -7.80 -15.67 -14.44
N ASN A 38 -7.36 -14.84 -13.48
CA ASN A 38 -6.56 -13.67 -13.79
C ASN A 38 -5.08 -14.02 -13.74
N PRO A 39 -4.27 -13.61 -14.73
CA PRO A 39 -2.83 -13.81 -14.70
C PRO A 39 -2.19 -13.09 -13.52
N PRO A 40 -0.93 -13.46 -13.16
CA PRO A 40 -0.12 -12.66 -12.25
C PRO A 40 -0.09 -11.21 -12.69
N ARG A 41 -0.14 -10.30 -11.73
CA ARG A 41 -0.19 -8.86 -12.02
C ARG A 41 0.43 -8.05 -10.91
N LEU A 42 0.85 -6.84 -11.23
CA LEU A 42 1.27 -5.86 -10.24
C LEU A 42 0.07 -5.02 -9.78
N ALA A 43 0.15 -4.54 -8.54
CA ALA A 43 -0.74 -3.54 -7.98
C ALA A 43 0.07 -2.50 -7.20
N VAL A 44 -0.50 -1.31 -7.02
CA VAL A 44 0.03 -0.31 -6.09
C VAL A 44 -0.64 -0.52 -4.74
N GLU A 45 0.14 -0.51 -3.66
CA GLU A 45 -0.40 -0.42 -2.31
C GLU A 45 -0.02 0.90 -1.66
N LEU A 46 -1.04 1.61 -1.17
CA LEU A 46 -0.88 2.77 -0.31
C LEU A 46 -1.00 2.34 1.16
N ASN A 47 0.06 2.54 1.93
CA ASN A 47 0.12 2.15 3.33
C ASN A 47 1.04 3.11 4.08
N PRO A 48 0.52 3.97 4.97
CA PRO A 48 1.35 4.93 5.70
C PRO A 48 2.52 4.22 6.38
N THR A 49 3.70 4.82 6.32
CA THR A 49 4.90 4.29 6.97
C THR A 49 5.12 4.92 8.34
N ASP A 50 5.82 4.21 9.22
CA ASP A 50 6.39 4.81 10.43
C ASP A 50 7.76 5.46 10.14
N SER A 51 8.40 5.98 11.19
CA SER A 51 9.71 6.67 11.11
C SER A 51 10.85 5.83 10.53
N SER A 52 10.68 4.52 10.40
CA SER A 52 11.66 3.56 9.87
C SER A 52 11.31 3.10 8.45
N GLY A 53 10.27 3.68 7.83
CA GLY A 53 9.82 3.30 6.48
C GLY A 53 9.02 1.99 6.46
N LYS A 54 8.52 1.56 7.62
CA LYS A 54 7.74 0.34 7.81
C LYS A 54 6.25 0.58 7.55
N PRO A 55 5.52 -0.26 6.82
CA PRO A 55 4.06 -0.11 6.69
C PRO A 55 3.34 -0.24 8.04
N THR A 56 2.47 0.71 8.36
CA THR A 56 1.71 0.74 9.62
C THR A 56 0.60 -0.32 9.68
N LYS A 57 0.11 -0.75 8.51
CA LYS A 57 -0.94 -1.78 8.37
C LYS A 57 -0.37 -3.05 7.74
N LYS A 58 -0.93 -4.21 8.12
CA LYS A 58 -0.62 -5.51 7.47
C LYS A 58 -1.04 -5.52 5.99
N ARG A 59 -2.12 -4.81 5.66
CA ARG A 59 -2.62 -4.59 4.30
C ARG A 59 -3.07 -3.14 4.20
N GLY A 60 -2.49 -2.40 3.28
CA GLY A 60 -2.89 -1.07 2.90
C GLY A 60 -4.02 -1.10 1.87
N LEU A 61 -4.25 0.05 1.26
CA LEU A 61 -5.20 0.21 0.18
C LEU A 61 -4.55 -0.24 -1.13
N MET A 62 -5.07 -1.33 -1.72
CA MET A 62 -4.60 -1.82 -3.01
C MET A 62 -5.34 -1.10 -4.14
N ILE A 63 -4.58 -0.66 -5.13
CA ILE A 63 -5.04 0.08 -6.31
C ILE A 63 -4.54 -0.66 -7.55
N PHE A 64 -5.45 -1.00 -8.44
CA PHE A 64 -5.19 -1.84 -9.60
C PHE A 64 -5.14 -1.07 -10.91
N ASN A 65 -5.72 0.13 -10.95
CA ASN A 65 -5.78 0.95 -12.16
C ASN A 65 -5.95 2.44 -11.82
N MET A 66 -5.82 3.29 -12.83
CA MET A 66 -5.89 4.74 -12.68
C MET A 66 -7.29 5.23 -12.26
N GLY A 67 -8.36 4.63 -12.79
CA GLY A 67 -9.73 5.02 -12.42
C GLY A 67 -10.02 4.77 -10.94
N GLU A 68 -9.58 3.62 -10.43
CA GLU A 68 -9.67 3.32 -9.00
C GLU A 68 -8.88 4.32 -8.15
N LEU A 69 -7.68 4.73 -8.59
CA LEU A 69 -6.91 5.76 -7.90
C LEU A 69 -7.65 7.11 -7.84
N GLU A 70 -8.29 7.50 -8.95
CA GLU A 70 -9.09 8.72 -9.04
C GLU A 70 -10.31 8.66 -8.11
N ASP A 71 -11.06 7.55 -8.14
CA ASP A 71 -12.21 7.33 -7.25
C ASP A 71 -11.81 7.44 -5.77
N PHE A 72 -10.68 6.83 -5.37
CA PHE A 72 -10.19 6.95 -4.00
C PHE A 72 -9.74 8.36 -3.66
N ARG A 73 -9.10 9.09 -4.59
CA ARG A 73 -8.73 10.49 -4.35
C ARG A 73 -9.96 11.36 -4.15
N GLU A 74 -11.03 11.16 -4.91
CA GLU A 74 -12.28 11.87 -4.71
C GLU A 74 -12.91 11.55 -3.36
N MET A 75 -13.03 10.27 -3.00
CA MET A 75 -13.59 9.84 -1.72
C MET A 75 -12.78 10.33 -0.51
N ILE A 76 -11.44 10.30 -0.59
CA ILE A 76 -10.56 10.73 0.50
C ILE A 76 -10.63 12.24 0.72
N ASN A 77 -10.86 13.02 -0.33
CA ASN A 77 -10.95 14.49 -0.24
C ASN A 77 -12.37 14.99 0.11
N GLU A 78 -13.31 14.10 0.38
CA GLU A 78 -14.68 14.46 0.76
C GLU A 78 -14.76 14.92 2.22
N GLU A 79 -15.12 16.18 2.46
CA GLU A 79 -15.17 16.78 3.81
C GLU A 79 -16.10 16.01 4.77
N ARG A 80 -17.19 15.40 4.26
CA ARG A 80 -18.08 14.58 5.09
C ARG A 80 -17.40 13.34 5.67
N LEU A 81 -16.36 12.83 5.02
CA LEU A 81 -15.58 11.69 5.51
C LEU A 81 -14.80 12.07 6.78
N ASP A 82 -14.21 13.26 6.82
CA ASP A 82 -13.48 13.76 7.99
C ASP A 82 -14.41 13.86 9.20
N GLY A 83 -15.57 14.51 9.01
CA GLY A 83 -16.57 14.64 10.07
C GLY A 83 -17.06 13.27 10.57
N LEU A 84 -17.25 12.29 9.68
CA LEU A 84 -17.59 10.92 10.08
C LEU A 84 -16.48 10.28 10.93
N MET A 85 -15.22 10.43 10.52
CA MET A 85 -14.08 9.86 11.24
C MET A 85 -13.91 10.47 12.65
N GLU A 86 -14.10 11.78 12.79
CA GLU A 86 -14.08 12.46 14.10
C GLU A 86 -15.16 11.92 15.05
N ASN A 87 -16.40 11.79 14.57
CA ASN A 87 -17.51 11.24 15.35
C ASN A 87 -17.24 9.78 15.76
N ILE A 88 -16.66 8.97 14.87
CA ILE A 88 -16.25 7.59 15.18
C ILE A 88 -15.18 7.58 16.28
N MET A 89 -14.23 8.51 16.26
CA MET A 89 -13.19 8.61 17.30
C MET A 89 -13.78 8.98 18.67
N GLU A 90 -14.78 9.85 18.72
CA GLU A 90 -15.45 10.25 19.97
C GLU A 90 -16.27 9.12 20.61
N VAL A 91 -16.94 8.30 19.78
CA VAL A 91 -17.79 7.21 20.27
C VAL A 91 -16.99 5.95 20.64
N ASN A 92 -15.80 5.77 20.05
CA ASN A 92 -15.00 4.57 20.28
C ASN A 92 -14.31 4.57 21.65
N PRO A 93 -14.32 3.43 22.38
CA PRO A 93 -13.58 3.31 23.64
C PRO A 93 -12.06 3.32 23.40
N GLU A 94 -11.30 3.98 24.28
CA GLU A 94 -9.84 4.07 24.18
C GLU A 94 -9.17 2.68 24.27
N LYS A 95 -8.38 2.30 23.25
CA LYS A 95 -7.62 1.04 23.26
C LYS A 95 -6.26 1.21 23.94
N GLY A 96 -5.99 0.39 24.97
CA GLY A 96 -4.70 0.30 25.66
C GLY A 96 -3.51 0.00 24.74
N LYS A 97 -2.43 0.75 24.91
CA LYS A 97 -1.22 0.77 24.05
C LYS A 97 -0.42 -0.54 24.14
N LYS A 98 -0.17 -1.25 23.03
CA LYS A 98 0.89 -2.28 22.90
C LYS A 98 1.86 -1.92 21.77
N LYS A 99 3.16 -1.85 22.09
CA LYS A 99 4.28 -1.53 21.18
C LYS A 99 4.60 -2.70 20.23
N ARG A 100 4.96 -2.41 18.97
CA ARG A 100 5.48 -3.38 17.98
C ARG A 100 7.02 -3.27 17.85
N PRO A 101 7.75 -4.38 17.54
CA PRO A 101 9.21 -4.38 17.34
C PRO A 101 9.65 -4.06 15.88
N GLU A 102 10.95 -3.70 15.73
CA GLU A 102 11.64 -3.07 14.58
C GLU A 102 12.04 -3.99 13.39
N GLU A 103 12.45 -3.43 12.23
CA GLU A 103 12.57 -4.06 10.87
C GLU A 103 13.98 -4.52 10.47
N GLU A 104 14.00 -5.47 9.52
CA GLU A 104 15.12 -5.75 8.62
C GLU A 104 14.96 -4.97 7.29
N LYS A 105 16.07 -4.66 6.61
CA LYS A 105 16.13 -3.78 5.41
C LYS A 105 15.89 -4.56 4.11
N GLU A 106 15.13 -4.00 3.18
CA GLU A 106 14.89 -4.54 1.82
C GLU A 106 15.03 -3.44 0.75
N ASP A 107 15.30 -3.90 -0.48
CA ASP A 107 15.67 -3.12 -1.67
C ASP A 107 14.57 -2.18 -2.19
N ILE A 108 14.98 -1.02 -2.74
CA ILE A 108 14.11 0.11 -3.13
C ILE A 108 14.04 0.20 -4.66
N ILE A 109 12.83 0.36 -5.23
CA ILE A 109 12.58 0.72 -6.63
C ILE A 109 12.45 2.24 -6.76
N GLU A 110 13.14 2.87 -7.71
CA GLU A 110 13.00 4.30 -7.98
C GLU A 110 11.78 4.56 -8.89
N ILE A 111 10.91 5.50 -8.48
CA ILE A 111 9.80 6.06 -9.28
C ILE A 111 9.80 7.58 -9.26
#